data_AF-A0A7R9T0K6-F1
#
_entry.id   AF-A0A7R9T0K6-F1
#
_cell.length_a   1.000
_cell.length_b   1.000
_cell.length_c   1.000
_cell.angle_alpha   90.00
_cell.angle_beta   90.00
_cell.angle_gamma   90.00
#
_symmetry.space_group_name_H-M   'P 1'
#
loop_
_entity.id
_entity.type
_entity.pdbx_description
1 polymer ?
#
loop_
_entity_poly.entity_id
_entity_poly.type
_entity_poly.pdbx_seq_one_letter_code
_entity_poly.pdbx_strand_id
1 'polypeptide(L)'
;AGTAGGRTFATLIRELANEYLHAGDYESALKLFKTVAVVYRREKWNELLCSVLMNLKTCAKALRDNEEYLNICLEMAALHEATDEHAPSAFAAALAAMNEPRGEDEDAPTITCEDNLSHTFILKAGFSTSDCAPGEPVK
;
A
#
# COMPACT_ATOMS: atom_id res chain seq x y z
N ALA A 1 -34.32 -6.66 -1.11
CA ALA A 1 -34.27 -8.12 -0.82
C ALA A 1 -33.25 -8.76 -1.76
N GLY A 2 -32.24 -9.46 -1.24
CA GLY A 2 -31.23 -10.17 -2.07
C GLY A 2 -29.75 -9.96 -1.73
N THR A 3 -29.39 -9.37 -0.58
CA THR A 3 -28.02 -8.93 -0.30
C THR A 3 -27.07 -10.05 0.14
N ALA A 4 -27.54 -11.09 0.86
CA ALA A 4 -26.66 -12.16 1.34
C ALA A 4 -26.11 -13.04 0.20
N GLY A 5 -26.99 -13.48 -0.73
CA GLY A 5 -26.58 -14.30 -1.87
C GLY A 5 -25.68 -13.56 -2.86
N GLY A 6 -25.85 -12.24 -3.01
CA GLY A 6 -24.98 -11.44 -3.89
C GLY A 6 -23.53 -11.34 -3.37
N ARG A 7 -23.35 -11.35 -2.04
CA ARG A 7 -22.04 -11.25 -1.41
C ARG A 7 -21.27 -12.57 -1.49
N THR A 8 -21.91 -13.68 -1.13
CA THR A 8 -21.32 -15.01 -1.27
C THR A 8 -20.99 -15.33 -2.71
N PHE A 9 -21.89 -14.96 -3.64
CA PHE A 9 -21.64 -15.08 -5.07
C PHE A 9 -20.41 -14.26 -5.50
N ALA A 10 -20.30 -12.99 -5.11
CA ALA A 10 -19.16 -12.15 -5.46
C ALA A 10 -17.83 -12.72 -4.92
N THR A 11 -17.81 -13.30 -3.72
CA THR A 11 -16.62 -13.96 -3.16
C THR A 11 -16.20 -15.18 -3.97
N LEU A 12 -17.15 -16.06 -4.33
CA LEU A 12 -16.87 -17.25 -5.13
C LEU A 12 -16.38 -16.90 -6.54
N ILE A 13 -17.00 -15.91 -7.18
CA ILE A 13 -16.57 -15.45 -8.50
C ILE A 13 -15.18 -14.80 -8.45
N ARG A 14 -14.85 -14.07 -7.37
CA ARG A 14 -13.51 -13.50 -7.17
C ARG A 14 -12.44 -14.60 -7.03
N GLU A 15 -12.73 -15.66 -6.28
CA GLU A 15 -11.81 -16.79 -6.13
C GLU A 15 -11.61 -17.51 -7.46
N LEU A 16 -12.69 -17.79 -8.19
CA LEU A 16 -12.60 -18.35 -9.53
C LEU A 16 -11.78 -17.46 -10.48
N ALA A 17 -12.01 -16.15 -10.47
CA ALA A 17 -11.23 -15.20 -11.27
C ALA A 17 -9.74 -15.23 -10.93
N ASN A 18 -9.40 -15.43 -9.66
CA ASN A 18 -8.02 -15.55 -9.21
C ASN A 18 -7.36 -16.84 -9.74
N GLU A 19 -8.10 -17.95 -9.78
CA GLU A 19 -7.62 -19.19 -10.42
C GLU A 19 -7.35 -19.00 -11.92
N TYR A 20 -8.24 -18.32 -12.65
CA TYR A 20 -7.99 -17.98 -14.05
C TYR A 20 -6.78 -17.06 -14.24
N LEU A 21 -6.60 -16.09 -13.33
CA LEU A 21 -5.44 -15.21 -13.34
C LEU A 21 -4.13 -16.00 -13.14
N HIS A 22 -4.12 -16.96 -12.21
CA HIS A 22 -2.99 -17.85 -11.98
C HIS A 22 -2.73 -18.82 -13.14
N ALA A 23 -3.78 -19.27 -13.82
CA ALA A 23 -3.67 -20.08 -15.03
C ALA A 23 -3.18 -19.29 -16.26
N GLY A 24 -3.10 -17.95 -16.17
CA GLY A 24 -2.70 -17.08 -17.28
C GLY A 24 -3.80 -16.83 -18.32
N ASP A 25 -5.04 -17.26 -18.05
CA ASP A 25 -6.20 -16.92 -18.87
C ASP A 25 -6.76 -15.56 -18.41
N TYR A 26 -6.10 -14.51 -18.90
CA TYR A 26 -6.43 -13.13 -18.55
C TYR A 26 -7.79 -12.68 -19.08
N GLU A 27 -8.29 -13.26 -20.18
CA GLU A 27 -9.56 -12.86 -20.77
C GLU A 27 -10.74 -13.33 -19.91
N SER A 28 -10.70 -14.60 -19.48
CA SER A 28 -11.70 -15.16 -18.56
C SER A 28 -11.63 -14.47 -17.18
N ALA A 29 -10.41 -14.28 -16.66
CA ALA A 29 -10.21 -13.57 -15.39
C ALA A 29 -10.79 -12.14 -15.43
N LEU A 30 -10.53 -11.38 -16.51
CA LEU A 30 -11.04 -10.02 -16.68
C LEU A 30 -12.57 -9.96 -16.61
N LYS A 31 -13.28 -10.86 -17.31
CA LYS A 31 -14.75 -10.91 -17.34
C LYS A 31 -15.34 -11.18 -15.95
N LEU A 32 -14.75 -12.12 -15.21
CA LEU A 32 -15.19 -12.47 -13.86
C LEU A 32 -14.92 -11.33 -12.87
N PHE A 33 -13.72 -10.74 -12.89
CA PHE A 33 -13.41 -9.60 -12.03
C PHE A 33 -14.30 -8.39 -12.33
N LYS A 34 -14.66 -8.11 -13.60
CA LYS A 34 -15.62 -7.04 -13.95
C LYS A 34 -16.99 -7.28 -13.30
N THR A 35 -17.45 -8.53 -13.24
CA THR A 35 -18.72 -8.89 -12.60
C THR A 35 -18.68 -8.61 -11.10
N VAL A 36 -17.58 -8.98 -10.43
CA VAL A 36 -17.36 -8.71 -9.00
C VAL A 36 -17.29 -7.21 -8.73
N ALA A 37 -16.58 -6.45 -9.59
CA ALA A 37 -16.44 -5.01 -9.45
C ALA A 37 -17.79 -4.28 -9.51
N VAL A 38 -18.75 -4.73 -10.33
CA VAL A 38 -20.10 -4.17 -10.36
C VAL A 38 -20.81 -4.32 -9.01
N VAL A 39 -20.69 -5.49 -8.38
CA VAL A 39 -21.29 -5.74 -7.06
C VAL A 39 -20.63 -4.83 -6.01
N TYR A 40 -19.30 -4.74 -6.01
CA TYR A 40 -18.58 -3.92 -5.03
C TYR A 40 -18.84 -2.42 -5.19
N ARG A 41 -18.96 -1.91 -6.43
CA ARG A 41 -19.37 -0.52 -6.70
C ARG A 41 -20.77 -0.21 -6.18
N ARG A 42 -21.70 -1.15 -6.34
CA ARG A 42 -23.09 -0.99 -5.87
C ARG A 42 -23.18 -0.97 -4.34
N GLU A 43 -22.42 -1.84 -3.68
CA GLU A 43 -22.42 -1.98 -2.22
C GLU A 43 -21.42 -1.03 -1.52
N LYS A 44 -20.66 -0.23 -2.28
CA LYS A 44 -19.66 0.73 -1.79
C LYS A 44 -18.53 0.09 -0.97
N TRP A 45 -18.10 -1.09 -1.38
CA TRP A 45 -17.01 -1.82 -0.74
C TRP A 45 -15.65 -1.41 -1.32
N ASN A 46 -15.22 -0.18 -1.03
CA ASN A 46 -14.07 0.46 -1.69
C ASN A 46 -12.76 -0.31 -1.52
N GLU A 47 -12.49 -0.86 -0.33
CA GLU A 47 -11.28 -1.66 -0.06
C GLU A 47 -11.22 -2.92 -0.94
N LEU A 48 -12.32 -3.68 -0.96
CA LEU A 48 -12.43 -4.90 -1.77
C LEU A 48 -12.44 -4.57 -3.27
N LEU A 49 -13.06 -3.45 -3.66
CA LEU A 49 -13.03 -2.95 -5.02
C LEU A 49 -11.61 -2.62 -5.45
N CYS A 50 -10.80 -1.96 -4.61
CA CYS A 50 -9.41 -1.64 -4.90
C CYS A 50 -8.58 -2.90 -5.16
N SER A 51 -8.74 -3.95 -4.34
CA SER A 51 -8.10 -5.25 -4.57
C SER A 51 -8.48 -5.87 -5.92
N VAL A 52 -9.75 -5.85 -6.29
CA VAL A 52 -10.22 -6.35 -7.58
C VAL A 52 -9.71 -5.50 -8.75
N LEU A 53 -9.65 -4.18 -8.60
CA LEU A 53 -9.10 -3.27 -9.61
C LEU A 53 -7.60 -3.50 -9.85
N MET A 54 -6.82 -3.84 -8.82
CA MET A 54 -5.41 -4.24 -9.02
C MET A 54 -5.26 -5.49 -9.90
N ASN A 55 -6.15 -6.47 -9.71
CA ASN A 55 -6.16 -7.68 -10.54
C ASN A 55 -6.63 -7.38 -11.97
N LEU A 56 -7.69 -6.57 -12.13
CA LEU A 56 -8.14 -6.09 -13.44
C LEU A 56 -7.05 -5.34 -14.20
N LYS A 57 -6.29 -4.49 -13.51
CA LYS A 57 -5.15 -3.77 -14.08
C LYS A 57 -4.09 -4.74 -14.62
N THR A 58 -3.82 -5.81 -13.89
CA THR A 58 -2.89 -6.86 -14.31
C THR A 58 -3.40 -7.58 -15.57
N CYS A 59 -4.68 -7.93 -15.61
CA CYS A 59 -5.30 -8.52 -16.81
C CYS A 59 -5.24 -7.58 -18.01
N ALA A 60 -5.64 -6.31 -17.86
CA ALA A 60 -5.63 -5.32 -18.94
C ALA A 60 -4.22 -5.10 -19.49
N LYS A 61 -3.21 -5.04 -18.60
CA LYS A 61 -1.80 -4.95 -19.00
C LYS A 61 -1.34 -6.16 -19.80
N ALA A 62 -1.72 -7.37 -19.38
CA ALA A 62 -1.38 -8.60 -20.08
C ALA A 62 -2.02 -8.69 -21.47
N LEU A 63 -3.28 -8.23 -21.58
CA LEU A 63 -4.05 -8.19 -22.83
C LEU A 63 -3.67 -7.01 -23.75
N ARG A 64 -2.78 -6.13 -23.32
CA ARG A 64 -2.39 -4.89 -24.03
C ARG A 64 -3.56 -3.94 -24.30
N ASP A 65 -4.58 -3.98 -23.45
CA ASP A 65 -5.70 -3.06 -23.48
C ASP A 65 -5.36 -1.79 -22.70
N ASN A 66 -4.80 -0.80 -23.40
CA ASN A 66 -4.33 0.44 -22.78
C ASN A 66 -5.48 1.34 -22.30
N GLU A 67 -6.63 1.29 -22.97
CA GLU A 67 -7.79 2.10 -22.61
C GLU A 67 -8.38 1.62 -21.28
N GLU A 68 -8.64 0.31 -21.17
CA GLU A 68 -9.13 -0.30 -19.93
C GLU A 68 -8.11 -0.12 -18.80
N TYR A 69 -6.81 -0.29 -19.08
CA TYR A 69 -5.75 -0.08 -18.10
C TYR A 69 -5.77 1.33 -17.50
N LEU A 70 -5.90 2.36 -18.36
CA LEU A 70 -5.95 3.76 -17.91
C LEU A 70 -7.22 4.05 -17.12
N ASN A 71 -8.37 3.56 -17.58
CA ASN A 71 -9.64 3.71 -16.87
C ASN A 71 -9.58 3.11 -15.46
N ILE A 72 -8.98 1.93 -15.31
CA ILE A 72 -8.78 1.29 -13.99
C ILE A 72 -7.84 2.13 -13.11
N CYS A 73 -6.75 2.68 -13.65
CA CYS A 73 -5.83 3.50 -12.88
C CYS A 73 -6.50 4.80 -12.38
N LEU A 74 -7.33 5.43 -13.22
CA LEU A 74 -8.10 6.61 -12.83
C LEU A 74 -9.13 6.28 -11.76
N GLU A 75 -9.85 5.16 -11.89
CA GLU A 75 -10.80 4.72 -10.88
C GLU A 75 -10.11 4.44 -9.53
N MET A 76 -8.95 3.79 -9.54
CA MET A 76 -8.17 3.55 -8.32
C MET A 76 -7.70 4.86 -7.65
N ALA A 77 -7.27 5.86 -8.44
CA ALA A 77 -6.87 7.16 -7.90
C ALA A 77 -8.05 7.87 -7.21
N ALA A 78 -9.22 7.89 -7.87
CA ALA A 78 -10.43 8.49 -7.31
C ALA A 78 -10.91 7.78 -6.03
N LEU A 79 -10.71 6.46 -5.91
CA LEU A 79 -11.02 5.72 -4.70
C LEU A 79 -10.08 6.08 -3.54
N HIS A 80 -8.80 6.34 -3.82
CA HIS A 80 -7.82 6.70 -2.79
C HIS A 80 -8.14 8.06 -2.16
N GLU A 81 -8.51 9.05 -2.99
CA GLU A 81 -8.97 10.36 -2.51
C GLU A 81 -10.24 10.26 -1.64
N ALA A 82 -11.13 9.31 -1.97
CA ALA A 82 -12.35 9.07 -1.19
C ALA A 82 -12.10 8.36 0.15
N THR A 83 -10.99 7.65 0.31
CA THR A 83 -10.60 6.99 1.57
C THR A 83 -9.73 7.85 2.45
N ASP A 84 -9.13 8.91 1.90
CA ASP A 84 -8.15 9.74 2.58
C ASP A 84 -8.77 11.05 3.08
N GLU A 85 -9.84 10.91 3.85
CA GLU A 85 -10.45 11.99 4.64
C GLU A 85 -9.53 12.47 5.80
N HIS A 86 -8.33 11.91 5.93
CA HIS A 86 -7.26 12.35 6.85
C HIS A 86 -5.96 12.82 6.15
N ALA A 87 -5.73 12.54 4.86
CA ALA A 87 -4.64 13.11 4.06
C ALA A 87 -4.51 14.63 4.16
N PRO A 88 -5.60 15.42 4.04
CA PRO A 88 -5.46 16.87 4.13
C PRO A 88 -4.98 17.32 5.51
N SER A 89 -5.30 16.58 6.57
CA SER A 89 -4.80 16.86 7.93
C SER A 89 -3.32 16.50 8.07
N ALA A 90 -2.87 15.37 7.53
CA ALA A 90 -1.47 14.97 7.56
C ALA A 90 -0.59 15.88 6.66
N PHE A 91 -1.09 16.27 5.49
CA PHE A 91 -0.41 17.22 4.61
C PHE A 91 -0.36 18.64 5.21
N ALA A 92 -1.45 19.10 5.83
CA ALA A 92 -1.44 20.37 6.55
C ALA A 92 -0.50 20.36 7.76
N ALA A 93 -0.42 19.26 8.51
CA ALA A 93 0.52 19.09 9.61
C ALA A 93 1.99 19.08 9.13
N ALA A 94 2.27 18.40 8.00
CA ALA A 94 3.60 18.40 7.39
C ALA A 94 3.99 19.79 6.84
N LEU A 95 3.05 20.51 6.22
CA LEU A 95 3.26 21.87 5.74
C LEU A 95 3.46 22.86 6.89
N ALA A 96 2.71 22.71 7.99
CA ALA A 96 2.88 23.52 9.20
C ALA A 96 4.26 23.29 9.83
N ALA A 97 4.73 22.03 9.90
CA ALA A 97 6.07 21.72 10.39
C ALA A 97 7.20 22.33 9.54
N MET A 98 6.98 22.52 8.23
CA MET A 98 7.95 23.19 7.35
C MET A 98 7.90 24.73 7.45
N ASN A 99 6.82 25.31 7.95
CA ASN A 99 6.65 26.75 8.13
C ASN A 99 6.96 27.23 9.57
N GLU A 100 7.28 26.31 10.49
CA GLU A 100 7.76 26.69 11.81
C GLU A 100 9.11 27.43 11.63
N PRO A 101 9.26 28.66 12.15
CA PRO A 101 10.53 29.37 12.02
C PRO A 101 11.60 28.54 12.73
N ARG A 102 12.58 28.08 11.95
CA ARG A 102 13.82 27.49 12.45
C ARG A 102 14.39 28.45 13.49
N GLY A 103 14.18 28.12 14.77
CA GLY A 103 14.74 28.87 15.88
C GLY A 103 16.25 28.97 15.68
N GLU A 104 16.76 30.19 15.81
CA GLU A 104 18.19 30.46 15.73
C GLU A 104 18.92 29.62 16.78
N ASP A 105 19.92 28.86 16.31
CA ASP A 105 20.73 27.94 17.09
C ASP A 105 21.49 28.66 18.22
N GLU A 106 21.52 28.09 19.42
CA GLU A 106 22.70 28.15 20.30
C GLU A 106 23.08 26.70 20.61
N ASP A 107 24.35 26.38 20.34
CA ASP A 107 25.02 25.07 20.45
C ASP A 107 24.80 24.04 19.34
N ALA A 108 25.15 24.41 18.10
CA ALA A 108 25.52 23.44 17.07
C ALA A 108 27.05 23.20 17.08
N PRO A 109 27.56 22.02 17.45
CA PRO A 109 28.96 21.69 17.23
C PRO A 109 29.21 21.47 15.73
N THR A 110 30.09 22.29 15.16
CA THR A 110 30.58 22.16 13.78
C THR A 110 31.27 20.80 13.59
N ILE A 111 30.59 19.83 12.99
CA ILE A 111 31.22 18.59 12.56
C ILE A 111 31.85 18.85 11.19
N THR A 112 33.16 19.04 11.18
CA THR A 112 33.97 19.03 9.96
C THR A 112 34.03 17.62 9.40
N CYS A 113 33.77 17.49 8.11
CA CYS A 113 33.67 16.23 7.39
C CYS A 113 35.05 15.64 7.10
N GLU A 114 35.76 15.14 8.09
CA GLU A 114 36.90 14.27 7.84
C GLU A 114 36.81 13.01 8.72
N ASP A 115 36.75 11.89 8.01
CA ASP A 115 37.08 10.54 8.39
C ASP A 115 36.14 9.72 9.29
N ASN A 116 35.57 8.72 8.59
CA ASN A 116 35.30 7.35 9.02
C ASN A 116 33.83 7.00 9.34
N LEU A 117 33.26 6.20 8.43
CA LEU A 117 31.92 5.60 8.40
C LEU A 117 31.61 4.60 9.55
N SER A 118 31.87 4.95 10.81
CA SER A 118 31.65 4.02 11.94
C SER A 118 30.62 4.47 12.98
N HIS A 119 30.08 5.69 12.91
CA HIS A 119 29.27 6.23 14.03
C HIS A 119 27.83 6.68 13.72
N THR A 120 27.28 6.44 12.54
CA THR A 120 25.90 6.88 12.20
C THR A 120 24.80 5.85 12.50
N PHE A 121 24.89 5.14 13.61
CA PHE A 121 23.76 4.43 14.20
C PHE A 121 23.78 4.54 15.71
N ILE A 122 23.25 5.65 16.23
CA ILE A 122 22.72 5.69 17.59
C ILE A 122 21.20 5.83 17.46
N LEU A 123 20.55 4.70 17.15
CA LEU A 123 19.14 4.54 17.45
C LEU A 123 19.03 4.46 18.97
N LYS A 124 18.42 5.47 19.58
CA LYS A 124 18.04 5.50 20.99
C LYS A 124 16.90 4.50 21.23
N ALA A 125 17.21 3.22 21.14
CA ALA A 125 16.43 2.14 21.74
C ALA A 125 17.23 1.65 22.95
N GLY A 126 16.67 1.81 24.15
CA GLY A 126 17.31 1.41 25.39
C GLY A 126 17.42 -0.10 25.52
N PHE A 127 18.46 -0.68 24.93
CA PHE A 127 18.94 -2.02 25.28
C PHE A 127 20.31 -1.87 25.96
N SER A 128 20.34 -2.09 27.27
CA SER A 128 21.59 -2.08 28.03
C SER A 128 22.36 -3.36 27.72
N THR A 129 23.45 -3.24 26.96
CA THR A 129 24.38 -4.33 26.69
C THR A 129 25.41 -4.39 27.82
N SER A 130 25.04 -4.93 28.98
CA SER A 130 25.99 -5.14 30.10
C SER A 130 26.20 -6.60 30.49
N ASP A 131 25.43 -7.57 29.99
CA ASP A 131 25.52 -8.96 30.47
C ASP A 131 25.69 -10.00 29.37
N CYS A 132 26.61 -9.78 28.42
CA CYS A 132 27.06 -10.84 27.51
C CYS A 132 28.43 -11.35 27.95
N ALA A 133 28.46 -12.39 28.79
CA ALA A 133 29.67 -13.19 29.02
C ALA A 133 29.87 -14.17 27.84
N PRO A 134 31.08 -14.34 27.30
CA PRO A 134 31.34 -15.35 26.27
C PRO A 134 31.22 -16.77 26.87
N GLY A 135 30.25 -17.55 26.41
CA GLY A 135 30.19 -18.99 26.67
C GLY A 135 31.19 -19.72 25.77
N GLU A 136 32.06 -20.54 26.36
CA GLU A 136 33.08 -21.31 25.64
C GLU A 136 32.46 -22.37 24.69
N PRO A 137 33.15 -22.70 23.57
CA PRO A 137 32.66 -23.68 22.62
C PRO A 137 32.73 -25.11 23.19
N VAL A 138 31.63 -25.85 23.02
CA VAL A 138 31.53 -27.25 23.40
C VAL A 138 32.35 -28.12 22.42
N LYS A 139 33.24 -28.96 22.95
CA LYS A 139 34.02 -29.96 22.19
C LYS A 139 33.15 -31.10 21.67
#